data_AF-A0A940B9Z5-F1
#
_entry.id   AF-A0A940B9Z5-F1
#
_cell.length_a   1.000
_cell.length_b   1.000
_cell.length_c   1.000
_cell.angle_alpha   90.00
_cell.angle_beta   90.00
_cell.angle_gamma   90.00
#
_symmetry.space_group_name_H-M   'P 1'
#
loop_
_entity.id
_entity.type
_entity.pdbx_description
1 polymer ?
#
loop_
_entity_poly.entity_id
_entity_poly.type
_entity_poly.pdbx_seq_one_letter_code
_entity_poly.pdbx_strand_id
1 'polypeptide(L)' 'MNTKKDLEAASLLSPRLTVKEVRAILKCSRSFLDALHKRGVLHKFHDGRKIYWLRSEVLEHAVKGSAEASA' A
#
# COMPACT_ATOMS: atom_id res chain seq x y z
N MET A 1 24.00 20.61 1.19
CA MET A 1 22.64 20.97 0.72
C MET A 1 22.26 20.08 -0.45
N ASN A 2 21.41 19.06 -0.22
CA ASN A 2 20.41 18.55 -1.18
C ASN A 2 19.59 17.41 -0.55
N THR A 3 18.78 17.82 0.42
CA THR A 3 17.86 17.04 1.28
C THR A 3 16.54 16.66 0.57
N LYS A 4 16.61 16.16 -0.66
CA LYS A 4 15.40 15.74 -1.42
C LYS A 4 15.40 14.27 -1.85
N LYS A 5 16.55 13.60 -1.92
CA LYS A 5 16.62 12.17 -2.28
C LYS A 5 16.46 11.20 -1.11
N ASP A 6 16.80 11.63 0.10
CA ASP A 6 16.74 10.77 1.29
C ASP A 6 15.30 10.57 1.82
N LEU A 7 14.43 11.56 1.59
CA LEU A 7 13.03 11.50 2.02
C LEU A 7 12.20 10.51 1.17
N GLU A 8 12.55 10.36 -0.10
CA GLU A 8 11.88 9.43 -1.02
C GLU A 8 12.39 7.99 -0.81
N ALA A 9 13.68 7.83 -0.48
CA ALA A 9 14.27 6.55 -0.11
C ALA A 9 13.75 6.01 1.24
N ALA A 10 13.52 6.89 2.23
CA ALA A 10 12.90 6.50 3.50
C ALA A 10 11.43 6.03 3.32
N SER A 11 10.71 6.60 2.34
CA SER A 11 9.35 6.15 1.99
C SER A 11 9.38 4.79 1.27
N LEU A 12 10.40 4.55 0.42
CA LEU A 12 10.67 3.26 -0.23
C LEU A 12 11.17 2.16 0.73
N LEU A 13 11.63 2.50 1.93
CA LEU A 13 12.03 1.54 2.98
C LEU A 13 11.01 1.45 4.12
N SER A 14 10.01 2.34 4.14
CA SER A 14 8.99 2.32 5.18
C SER A 14 8.12 1.06 5.04
N PRO A 15 8.01 0.23 6.09
CA PRO A 15 7.16 -0.97 6.05
C PRO A 15 5.67 -0.63 5.98
N ARG A 16 5.31 0.66 6.09
CA ARG A 16 3.94 1.17 6.19
C ARG A 16 3.67 2.13 5.03
N LEU A 17 2.64 1.82 4.25
CA LEU A 17 2.17 2.62 3.13
C LEU A 17 0.92 3.40 3.51
N THR A 18 0.84 4.67 3.10
CA THR A 18 -0.40 5.44 3.25
C THR A 18 -1.41 5.09 2.17
N VAL A 19 -2.66 5.51 2.32
CA VAL A 19 -3.70 5.27 1.30
C VAL A 19 -3.29 5.74 -0.10
N LYS A 20 -2.57 6.86 -0.19
CA LYS A 20 -2.17 7.41 -1.50
C LYS A 20 -1.21 6.47 -2.20
N GLU A 21 -0.21 5.97 -1.46
CA GLU A 21 0.79 5.02 -1.94
C GLU A 21 0.15 3.70 -2.37
N VAL A 22 -0.71 3.12 -1.51
CA VAL A 22 -1.38 1.85 -1.81
C VAL A 22 -2.24 1.96 -3.07
N ARG A 23 -2.95 3.07 -3.24
CA ARG A 23 -3.75 3.32 -4.45
C ARG A 23 -2.89 3.49 -5.70
N ALA A 24 -1.71 4.09 -5.58
CA ALA A 24 -0.79 4.23 -6.70
C ALA A 24 -0.22 2.86 -7.14
N ILE A 25 0.10 1.99 -6.18
CA ILE A 25 0.63 0.64 -6.44
C ILE A 25 -0.44 -0.27 -7.03
N LEU A 26 -1.60 -0.39 -6.37
CA LEU A 26 -2.68 -1.28 -6.80
C LEU A 26 -3.55 -0.70 -7.92
N LYS A 27 -3.38 0.58 -8.26
CA LYS A 27 -4.25 1.32 -9.20
C LYS A 27 -5.75 1.13 -8.91
N CYS A 28 -6.11 1.13 -7.62
CA CYS A 28 -7.45 0.79 -7.16
C CYS A 28 -8.19 1.96 -6.46
N SER A 29 -9.51 1.84 -6.41
CA SER A 29 -10.40 2.76 -5.70
C SER A 29 -10.36 2.59 -4.18
N ARG A 30 -10.70 3.64 -3.43
CA ARG A 30 -10.74 3.59 -1.95
C ARG A 30 -11.70 2.51 -1.43
N SER A 31 -12.85 2.34 -2.08
CA SER A 31 -13.83 1.31 -1.72
C SER A 31 -13.29 -0.11 -1.92
N PHE A 32 -12.42 -0.31 -2.93
CA PHE A 32 -11.77 -1.59 -3.16
C PHE A 32 -10.77 -1.92 -2.05
N LEU A 33 -10.00 -0.94 -1.57
CA LEU A 33 -9.12 -1.13 -0.41
C LEU A 33 -9.90 -1.50 0.85
N ASP A 34 -11.09 -0.92 1.05
CA ASP A 34 -11.96 -1.28 2.17
C ASP A 34 -12.48 -2.72 2.04
N ALA A 35 -12.82 -3.14 0.81
CA ALA A 35 -13.21 -4.52 0.52
C ALA A 35 -12.05 -5.50 0.78
N LEU A 36 -10.81 -5.17 0.38
CA LEU A 36 -9.63 -6.00 0.65
C LEU A 36 -9.36 -6.13 2.15
N HIS A 37 -9.54 -5.04 2.91
CA HIS A 37 -9.44 -5.08 4.36
C HIS A 37 -10.53 -5.97 4.98
N LYS A 38 -11.79 -5.84 4.54
CA LYS A 38 -12.91 -6.69 5.00
C LYS A 38 -12.70 -8.16 4.66
N ARG A 39 -11.99 -8.46 3.57
CA ARG A 39 -11.61 -9.82 3.17
C ARG A 39 -10.38 -10.36 3.91
N GLY A 40 -9.73 -9.56 4.76
CA GLY A 40 -8.50 -9.94 5.45
C GLY A 40 -7.27 -10.02 4.54
N VAL A 41 -7.33 -9.47 3.33
CA VAL A 41 -6.23 -9.49 2.35
C VAL A 41 -5.19 -8.42 2.66
N LEU A 42 -5.62 -7.28 3.20
CA LEU A 42 -4.77 -6.15 3.57
C LEU A 42 -5.08 -5.70 4.98
N HIS A 43 -4.10 -5.74 5.88
CA HIS A 43 -4.28 -5.23 7.22
C HIS A 43 -4.20 -3.70 7.24
N LYS A 44 -5.25 -3.11 7.79
CA LYS A 44 -5.38 -1.67 7.96
C LYS A 44 -4.99 -1.31 9.39
N PHE A 45 -3.96 -0.48 9.52
CA PHE A 45 -3.46 0.00 10.80
C PHE A 45 -3.78 1.48 10.98
N HIS A 46 -3.99 1.87 12.23
CA HIS A 46 -4.38 3.21 12.63
C HIS A 46 -3.35 3.74 13.65
N ASP A 47 -2.76 4.89 13.35
CA ASP A 47 -1.81 5.62 14.22
C ASP A 47 -2.39 7.02 14.41
N GLY A 48 -3.22 7.14 15.44
CA GLY A 48 -4.04 8.33 15.69
C GLY A 48 -4.94 8.66 14.50
N ARG A 49 -4.59 9.73 13.77
CA ARG A 49 -5.33 10.21 12.59
C ARG A 49 -4.83 9.63 11.26
N LYS A 50 -3.72 8.90 11.27
CA LYS A 50 -3.11 8.34 10.06
C LYS A 50 -3.50 6.88 9.89
N ILE A 51 -3.85 6.52 8.66
CA ILE A 51 -4.16 5.14 8.27
C ILE A 51 -3.06 4.65 7.33
N TYR A 52 -2.54 3.47 7.62
CA TYR A 52 -1.49 2.83 6.83
C TYR A 52 -1.74 1.33 6.68
N TRP A 53 -1.09 0.75 5.69
CA TRP A 53 -1.11 -0.67 5.35
C TRP A 53 0.31 -1.19 5.27
N LEU A 54 0.49 -2.50 5.44
CA LEU A 54 1.82 -3.09 5.32
C LEU A 54 2.23 -3.16 3.86
N ARG A 55 3.45 -2.70 3.57
CA ARG A 55 4.01 -2.72 2.23
C ARG A 55 4.08 -4.13 1.66
N SER A 56 4.49 -5.12 2.47
CA SER A 56 4.61 -6.51 2.05
C SER A 56 3.27 -7.06 1.55
N GLU A 57 2.19 -6.91 2.32
CA GLU A 57 0.87 -7.39 1.92
C GLU A 57 0.36 -6.70 0.65
N VAL A 58 0.61 -5.39 0.52
CA VAL A 58 0.22 -4.62 -0.67
C VAL A 58 0.99 -5.08 -1.90
N LEU A 59 2.29 -5.32 -1.78
CA LEU A 59 3.11 -5.81 -2.88
C LEU A 59 2.76 -7.26 -3.24
N GLU A 60 2.57 -8.13 -2.25
CA GLU A 60 2.13 -9.51 -2.48
C GLU A 60 0.78 -9.55 -3.18
N HIS A 61 -0.18 -8.70 -2.78
CA HIS A 61 -1.46 -8.59 -3.47
C HIS A 61 -1.31 -7.99 -4.87
N ALA A 62 -0.43 -7.01 -5.08
CA ALA A 62 -0.18 -6.45 -6.40
C ALA A 62 0.39 -7.51 -7.37
N VAL A 63 1.35 -8.30 -6.90
CA VAL A 63 1.95 -9.40 -7.66
C VAL A 63 0.92 -10.49 -7.92
N LYS A 64 0.17 -10.90 -6.91
CA LYS A 64 -0.87 -11.93 -7.01
C LYS A 64 -2.04 -11.49 -7.90
N GLY A 65 -2.49 -10.25 -7.78
CA GLY A 65 -3.52 -9.66 -8.62
C GLY A 65 -3.05 -9.47 -10.07
N SER A 66 -1.76 -9.24 -10.30
CA SER A 66 -1.18 -9.22 -11.65
C SER A 66 -1.09 -10.60 -12.28
N ALA A 67 -0.98 -11.68 -11.48
CA ALA A 67 -1.07 -13.05 -11.96
C ALA A 67 -2.50 -13.44 -12.37
N GLU A 68 -3.51 -12.90 -11.69
CA GLU A 68 -4.93 -13.14 -12.00
C GLU A 68 -5.41 -12.39 -13.26
N ALA A 69 -4.65 -11.41 -13.77
CA ALA A 69 -4.95 -10.71 -15.01
C ALA A 69 -4.44 -11.42 -16.28
N SER A 70 -3.76 -12.57 -16.14
CA SER A 70 -3.16 -13.34 -17.25
C SER A 70 -3.78 -14.74 -17.44
N ALA A 71 -4.95 -15.01 -16.86
CA ALA A 71 -5.67 -16.27 -16.99
C ALA A 71 -7.01 -16.09 -17.71
#